data_AF-A0A8H7AGN3-F1
#
_entry.id   AF-A0A8H7AGN3-F1
#
_cell.length_a   1.000
_cell.length_b   1.000
_cell.length_c   1.000
_cell.angle_alpha   90.00
_cell.angle_beta   90.00
_cell.angle_gamma   90.00
#
_symmetry.space_group_name_H-M   'P 1'
#
loop_
_entity.id
_entity.type
_entity.pdbx_description
1 polymer ?
#
loop_
_entity_poly.entity_id
_entity_poly.type
_entity_poly.pdbx_seq_one_letter_code
_entity_poly.pdbx_strand_id
1 'polypeptide(L)'
;MPYNPNIILAKLPSPLTVSDSESDSEWPALDLAATPKKVHEVAQFTEIIQNEIEVDSDTELILNKFIKGAMARVQSGAQAEADLERTQRAEAERAARAKATRRTVQKGGIVTVERAKERIRLRTNREQESWEKKEYTRRQCPKREKSKVVRFHRAIAAYARLRISAMDPVDQLHYQLSDVEDD
;
A
#
# COMPACT_ATOMS: atom_id res chain seq x y z
N MET A 1 2.99 23.89 -47.60
CA MET A 1 4.08 23.00 -47.14
C MET A 1 3.51 22.07 -46.09
N PRO A 2 3.49 20.74 -46.30
CA PRO A 2 3.04 19.79 -45.29
C PRO A 2 4.05 19.73 -44.13
N TYR A 3 3.53 19.62 -42.90
CA TYR A 3 4.33 19.53 -41.68
C TYR A 3 5.13 18.22 -41.66
N ASN A 4 6.45 18.32 -41.43
CA ASN A 4 7.34 17.16 -41.31
C ASN A 4 7.92 17.09 -39.88
N PRO A 5 7.46 16.14 -39.05
CA PRO A 5 7.88 16.04 -37.65
C PRO A 5 9.38 15.72 -37.48
N ASN A 6 10.01 15.10 -38.49
CA ASN A 6 11.41 14.68 -38.41
C ASN A 6 12.37 15.88 -38.32
N ILE A 7 11.98 17.04 -38.84
CA ILE A 7 12.78 18.27 -38.77
C ILE A 7 12.89 18.79 -37.33
N ILE A 8 11.83 18.58 -36.53
CA ILE A 8 11.79 19.01 -35.13
C ILE A 8 12.52 18.01 -34.26
N LEU A 9 12.32 16.71 -34.50
CA LEU A 9 13.00 15.65 -33.77
C LEU A 9 14.54 15.71 -33.95
N ALA A 10 15.03 16.11 -35.12
CA ALA A 10 16.46 16.29 -35.38
C ALA A 10 17.09 17.47 -34.62
N LYS A 11 16.29 18.41 -34.08
CA LYS A 11 16.79 19.55 -33.30
C LYS A 11 16.80 19.26 -31.80
N LEU A 12 16.24 18.15 -31.36
CA LEU A 12 16.26 17.76 -29.95
C LEU A 12 17.62 17.13 -29.62
N PRO A 13 18.22 17.43 -28.47
CA PRO A 13 19.45 16.77 -28.04
C PRO A 13 19.20 15.27 -27.87
N SER A 14 20.15 14.46 -28.34
CA SER A 14 20.12 13.01 -28.19
C SER A 14 19.98 12.64 -26.70
N PRO A 15 19.09 11.70 -26.34
CA PRO A 15 18.95 11.29 -24.94
C PRO A 15 20.29 10.73 -24.44
N LEU A 16 20.75 11.23 -23.30
CA LEU A 16 21.93 10.73 -22.60
C LEU A 16 21.69 9.25 -22.29
N THR A 17 22.46 8.37 -22.94
CA THR A 17 22.51 6.95 -22.60
C THR A 17 23.16 6.82 -21.23
N VAL A 18 22.34 6.65 -20.19
CA VAL A 18 22.80 6.26 -18.87
C VAL A 18 23.32 4.83 -19.00
N SER A 19 24.61 4.64 -18.80
CA SER A 19 25.25 3.34 -18.80
C SER A 19 24.92 2.69 -17.45
N ASP A 20 24.02 1.70 -17.44
CA ASP A 20 23.73 0.88 -16.27
C ASP A 20 24.95 0.00 -15.96
N SER A 21 25.83 0.48 -15.09
CA SER A 21 26.86 -0.34 -14.45
C SER A 21 26.25 -1.04 -13.25
N GLU A 22 25.90 -2.32 -13.42
CA GLU A 22 25.61 -3.25 -12.33
C GLU A 22 26.86 -3.39 -11.46
N SER A 23 26.88 -2.69 -10.33
CA SER A 23 27.84 -2.91 -9.25
C SER A 23 27.07 -3.41 -8.04
N ASP A 24 27.28 -4.69 -7.72
CA ASP A 24 26.80 -5.36 -6.51
C ASP A 24 27.50 -4.77 -5.27
N SER A 25 27.04 -3.60 -4.82
CA SER A 25 27.27 -3.10 -3.47
C SER A 25 25.97 -2.59 -2.89
N GLU A 26 25.66 -3.10 -1.71
CA GLU A 26 24.34 -3.16 -1.06
C GLU A 26 23.76 -1.80 -0.62
N TRP A 27 24.32 -0.68 -1.05
CA TRP A 27 23.80 0.66 -0.79
C TRP A 27 24.05 1.54 -2.02
N PRO A 28 23.03 2.24 -2.55
CA PRO A 28 23.24 3.12 -3.69
C PRO A 28 24.20 4.23 -3.26
N ALA A 29 25.33 4.34 -3.97
CA ALA A 29 26.16 5.54 -3.89
C ALA A 29 25.24 6.75 -4.13
N LEU A 30 25.13 7.63 -3.14
CA LEU A 30 24.28 8.82 -3.25
C LEU A 30 24.88 9.70 -4.35
N ASP A 31 24.23 9.74 -5.50
CA ASP A 31 24.57 10.69 -6.56
C ASP A 31 24.15 12.08 -6.08
N LEU A 32 25.13 12.92 -5.73
CA LEU A 32 24.88 14.27 -5.24
C LEU A 32 24.11 15.16 -6.24
N ALA A 33 24.04 14.76 -7.52
CA ALA A 33 23.27 15.46 -8.54
C ALA A 33 21.77 15.05 -8.58
N ALA A 34 21.39 13.95 -7.94
CA ALA A 34 20.03 13.42 -7.97
C ALA A 34 19.15 14.01 -6.86
N THR A 35 17.92 14.40 -7.20
CA THR A 35 16.96 14.88 -6.19
C THR A 35 16.51 13.70 -5.30
N PRO A 36 16.70 13.77 -3.97
CA PRO A 36 16.28 12.71 -3.07
C PRO A 36 14.76 12.55 -3.11
N LYS A 37 14.29 11.32 -3.26
CA LYS A 37 12.87 10.96 -3.38
C LYS A 37 12.30 10.44 -2.08
N LYS A 38 13.14 9.90 -1.20
CA LYS A 38 12.72 9.26 0.06
C LYS A 38 13.26 10.00 1.28
N VAL A 39 12.55 9.89 2.40
CA VAL A 39 12.89 10.60 3.65
C VAL A 39 14.29 10.22 4.15
N HIS A 40 14.68 8.95 4.07
CA HIS A 40 15.99 8.49 4.52
C HIS A 40 17.13 9.00 3.62
N GLU A 41 16.89 9.19 2.32
CA GLU A 41 17.87 9.76 1.39
C GLU A 41 18.11 11.22 1.77
N VAL A 42 17.06 11.99 2.05
CA VAL A 42 17.18 13.37 2.55
C VAL A 42 17.97 13.40 3.85
N ALA A 43 17.70 12.51 4.80
CA ALA A 43 18.41 12.46 6.07
C ALA A 43 19.92 12.20 5.88
N GLN A 44 20.30 11.26 5.04
CA GLN A 44 21.72 10.99 4.73
C GLN A 44 22.38 12.19 4.04
N PHE A 45 21.69 12.83 3.08
CA PHE A 45 22.18 14.06 2.46
C PHE A 45 22.40 15.18 3.47
N THR A 46 21.50 15.30 4.45
CA THR A 46 21.62 16.35 5.48
C THR A 46 22.80 16.11 6.41
N GLU A 47 23.09 14.86 6.76
CA GLU A 47 24.27 14.49 7.56
C GLU A 47 25.57 14.78 6.79
N ILE A 48 25.62 14.48 5.49
CA ILE A 48 26.79 14.77 4.65
C ILE A 48 27.03 16.27 4.57
N ILE A 49 25.99 17.06 4.29
CA ILE A 49 26.07 18.52 4.19
C ILE A 49 26.53 19.15 5.51
N GLN A 50 26.04 18.64 6.65
CA GLN A 50 26.42 19.15 7.97
C GLN A 50 27.86 18.78 8.34
N ASN A 51 28.37 17.64 7.87
CA ASN A 51 29.72 17.18 8.20
C ASN A 51 30.81 17.73 7.25
N GLU A 52 30.48 18.03 5.99
CA GLU A 52 31.46 18.50 4.99
C GLU A 52 31.60 20.01 4.89
N ILE A 53 30.60 20.79 5.33
CA ILE A 53 30.59 22.25 5.18
C ILE A 53 30.73 22.91 6.55
N GLU A 54 31.88 23.54 6.81
CA GLU A 54 31.99 24.54 7.88
C GLU A 54 31.24 25.80 7.44
N VAL A 55 30.15 26.13 8.14
CA VAL A 55 29.28 27.28 7.83
C VAL A 55 29.26 28.27 8.98
N ASP A 56 29.25 29.56 8.64
CA ASP A 56 29.02 30.65 9.60
C ASP A 56 27.64 30.54 10.27
N SER A 57 27.49 31.12 11.47
CA SER A 57 26.25 31.11 12.27
C SER A 57 24.98 31.51 11.48
N ASP A 58 25.08 32.52 10.61
CA ASP A 58 23.93 33.01 9.84
C ASP A 58 23.53 32.07 8.70
N THR A 59 24.49 31.38 8.09
CA THR A 59 24.26 30.43 7.00
C THR A 59 23.79 29.09 7.53
N GLU A 60 24.21 28.68 8.73
CA GLU A 60 23.70 27.51 9.44
C GLU A 60 22.18 27.59 9.67
N LEU A 61 21.67 28.77 10.04
CA LEU A 61 20.24 28.97 10.25
C LEU A 61 19.44 28.79 8.95
N ILE A 62 19.98 29.28 7.82
CA ILE A 62 19.36 29.15 6.49
C ILE A 62 19.37 27.68 6.05
N LEU A 63 20.51 27.00 6.25
CA LEU A 63 20.67 25.59 5.95
C LEU A 63 19.67 24.74 6.74
N ASN A 64 19.54 24.98 8.05
CA ASN A 64 18.58 24.28 8.90
C ASN A 64 17.13 24.48 8.46
N LYS A 65 16.76 25.70 8.02
CA LYS A 65 15.42 25.97 7.46
C LYS A 65 15.21 25.21 6.15
N PHE A 66 16.22 25.19 5.28
CA PHE A 66 16.16 24.45 4.02
C PHE A 66 15.97 22.95 4.25
N ILE A 67 16.80 22.36 5.14
CA ILE A 67 16.74 20.94 5.50
C ILE A 67 15.36 20.57 6.07
N LYS A 68 14.84 21.36 7.00
CA LYS A 68 13.49 21.15 7.56
C LYS A 68 12.40 21.24 6.47
N GLY A 69 12.52 22.21 5.57
CA GLY A 69 11.60 22.35 4.43
C GLY A 69 11.65 21.16 3.48
N ALA A 70 12.85 20.65 3.18
CA ALA A 70 13.05 19.48 2.34
C ALA A 70 12.43 18.22 2.96
N MET A 71 12.69 17.97 4.25
CA MET A 71 12.08 16.84 4.97
C MET A 71 10.55 16.93 4.99
N ALA A 72 9.99 18.09 5.29
CA ALA A 72 8.55 18.30 5.31
C ALA A 72 7.91 18.04 3.93
N ARG A 73 8.58 18.46 2.85
CA ARG A 73 8.10 18.23 1.48
C ARG A 73 8.08 16.75 1.12
N VAL A 74 9.13 16.01 1.46
CA VAL A 74 9.20 14.56 1.17
C VAL A 74 8.20 13.78 2.02
N GLN A 75 8.04 14.13 3.29
CA GLN A 75 7.00 13.53 4.14
C GLN A 75 5.59 13.81 3.60
N SER A 76 5.31 15.05 3.19
CA SER A 76 4.02 15.40 2.57
C SER A 76 3.79 14.64 1.26
N GLY A 77 4.84 14.45 0.44
CA GLY A 77 4.77 13.64 -0.77
C GLY A 77 4.44 12.17 -0.47
N ALA A 78 5.16 11.55 0.48
CA ALA A 78 4.91 10.18 0.89
C ALA A 78 3.48 9.99 1.46
N GLN A 79 2.99 10.97 2.21
CA GLN A 79 1.61 10.96 2.72
C GLN A 79 0.60 11.06 1.57
N ALA A 80 0.84 11.91 0.57
CA ALA A 80 -0.02 12.04 -0.60
C ALA A 80 -0.07 10.75 -1.44
N GLU A 81 1.05 10.05 -1.60
CA GLU A 81 1.11 8.74 -2.25
C GLU A 81 0.27 7.70 -1.47
N ALA A 82 0.42 7.64 -0.15
CA ALA A 82 -0.37 6.74 0.69
C ALA A 82 -1.88 7.03 0.62
N ASP A 83 -2.28 8.30 0.58
CA ASP A 83 -3.69 8.69 0.45
C ASP A 83 -4.23 8.39 -0.95
N LEU A 84 -3.42 8.52 -2.00
CA LEU A 84 -3.77 8.09 -3.35
C LEU A 84 -4.03 6.57 -3.39
N GLU A 85 -3.18 5.76 -2.77
CA GLU A 85 -3.42 4.31 -2.70
C GLU A 85 -4.72 3.98 -1.95
N ARG A 86 -4.99 4.67 -0.84
CA ARG A 86 -6.22 4.47 -0.06
C ARG A 86 -7.46 4.81 -0.88
N THR A 87 -7.43 5.91 -1.62
CA THR A 87 -8.56 6.32 -2.47
C THR A 87 -8.78 5.35 -3.62
N GLN A 88 -7.72 4.87 -4.28
CA GLN A 88 -7.81 3.84 -5.31
C GLN A 88 -8.39 2.52 -4.78
N ARG A 89 -7.95 2.07 -3.61
CA ARG A 89 -8.53 0.87 -2.97
C ARG A 89 -10.02 1.06 -2.65
N ALA A 90 -10.38 2.21 -2.08
CA ALA A 90 -11.78 2.51 -1.77
C ALA A 90 -12.67 2.61 -3.03
N GLU A 91 -12.12 3.11 -4.15
CA GLU A 91 -12.80 3.12 -5.44
C GLU A 91 -12.97 1.72 -6.01
N ALA A 92 -11.92 0.89 -5.97
CA ALA A 92 -11.98 -0.51 -6.41
C ALA A 92 -13.02 -1.30 -5.62
N GLU A 93 -13.11 -1.10 -4.30
CA GLU A 93 -14.14 -1.71 -3.46
C GLU A 93 -15.55 -1.21 -3.80
N ARG A 94 -15.73 0.08 -4.06
CA ARG A 94 -17.02 0.63 -4.52
C ARG A 94 -17.41 0.03 -5.87
N ALA A 95 -16.49 -0.08 -6.81
CA ALA A 95 -16.72 -0.70 -8.11
C ALA A 95 -17.06 -2.19 -7.97
N ALA A 96 -16.38 -2.93 -7.08
CA ALA A 96 -16.69 -4.32 -6.79
C ALA A 96 -18.10 -4.49 -6.20
N ARG A 97 -18.48 -3.63 -5.23
CA ARG A 97 -19.83 -3.61 -4.65
C ARG A 97 -20.89 -3.30 -5.71
N ALA A 98 -20.65 -2.29 -6.56
CA ALA A 98 -21.56 -1.93 -7.64
C ALA A 98 -21.74 -3.06 -8.66
N LYS A 99 -20.66 -3.79 -9.01
CA LYS A 99 -20.76 -4.98 -9.87
C LYS A 99 -21.55 -6.11 -9.22
N ALA A 100 -21.38 -6.34 -7.92
CA ALA A 100 -22.10 -7.38 -7.19
C ALA A 100 -23.61 -7.11 -7.06
N THR A 101 -23.99 -5.84 -6.85
CA THR A 101 -25.41 -5.45 -6.71
C THR A 101 -26.12 -5.26 -8.04
N ARG A 102 -25.39 -5.11 -9.15
CA ARG A 102 -25.98 -4.91 -10.48
C ARG A 102 -26.60 -6.22 -10.98
N ARG A 103 -27.88 -6.41 -10.67
CA ARG A 103 -28.73 -7.43 -11.28
C ARG A 103 -28.94 -7.05 -12.74
N THR A 104 -28.13 -7.61 -13.63
CA THR A 104 -28.36 -7.49 -15.08
C THR A 104 -29.59 -8.31 -15.43
N VAL A 105 -30.74 -7.64 -15.61
CA VAL A 105 -31.91 -8.25 -16.20
C VAL A 105 -31.59 -8.47 -17.67
N GLN A 106 -31.23 -9.71 -18.04
CA GLN A 106 -31.16 -10.07 -19.45
C GLN A 106 -32.54 -9.81 -20.05
N LYS A 107 -32.63 -8.84 -20.98
CA LYS A 107 -33.81 -8.69 -21.83
C LYS A 107 -34.05 -10.06 -22.49
N GLY A 108 -35.30 -10.53 -22.46
CA GLY A 108 -35.70 -11.86 -22.91
C GLY A 108 -35.32 -12.12 -24.36
N GLY A 109 -34.12 -12.64 -24.59
CA GLY A 109 -33.68 -13.19 -25.86
C GLY A 109 -33.86 -14.70 -25.84
N ILE A 110 -34.11 -15.29 -27.01
CA ILE A 110 -34.18 -16.74 -27.16
C ILE A 110 -32.78 -17.31 -26.92
N VAL A 111 -32.62 -18.13 -25.88
CA VAL A 111 -31.37 -18.83 -25.59
C VAL A 111 -31.35 -20.10 -26.45
N THR A 112 -30.41 -20.17 -27.39
CA THR A 112 -30.19 -21.41 -28.17
C THR A 112 -29.71 -22.54 -27.26
N VAL A 113 -30.09 -23.77 -27.57
CA VAL A 113 -29.75 -24.98 -26.79
C VAL A 113 -28.23 -25.11 -26.60
N GLU A 114 -27.45 -24.76 -27.63
CA GLU A 114 -25.98 -24.76 -27.57
C GLU A 114 -25.45 -23.80 -26.51
N ARG A 115 -25.97 -22.57 -26.48
CA ARG A 115 -25.59 -21.55 -25.51
C ARG A 115 -26.01 -21.91 -24.09
N ALA A 116 -27.10 -22.65 -23.93
CA ALA A 116 -27.50 -23.23 -22.63
C ALA A 116 -26.53 -24.33 -22.18
N LYS A 117 -26.14 -25.24 -23.08
CA LYS A 117 -25.16 -26.31 -22.81
C LYS A 117 -23.79 -25.73 -22.45
N GLU A 118 -23.33 -24.71 -23.17
CA GLU A 118 -22.09 -24.01 -22.85
C GLU A 118 -22.14 -23.35 -21.47
N ARG A 119 -23.27 -22.70 -21.13
CA ARG A 119 -23.43 -22.08 -19.80
C ARG A 119 -23.38 -23.12 -18.67
N ILE A 120 -23.99 -24.28 -18.89
CA ILE A 120 -23.93 -25.40 -17.93
C ILE A 120 -22.49 -25.89 -17.78
N ARG A 121 -21.78 -26.13 -18.89
CA ARG A 121 -20.35 -26.53 -18.86
C ARG A 121 -19.47 -25.52 -18.15
N LEU A 122 -19.67 -24.24 -18.43
CA LEU A 122 -18.89 -23.17 -17.79
C LEU A 122 -19.17 -23.12 -16.27
N ARG A 123 -20.42 -23.37 -15.87
CA ARG A 123 -20.79 -23.44 -14.46
C ARG A 123 -20.16 -24.64 -13.77
N THR A 124 -20.24 -25.84 -14.37
CA THR A 124 -19.65 -27.05 -13.80
C THR A 124 -18.13 -26.90 -13.67
N ASN A 125 -17.45 -26.33 -14.67
CA ASN A 125 -16.00 -26.10 -14.61
C ASN A 125 -15.63 -25.13 -13.48
N ARG A 126 -16.35 -24.02 -13.32
CA ARG A 126 -16.09 -23.08 -12.21
C ARG A 126 -16.32 -23.69 -10.84
N GLU A 127 -17.37 -24.48 -10.70
CA GLU A 127 -17.65 -25.19 -9.44
C GLU A 127 -16.50 -26.16 -9.14
N GLN A 128 -16.05 -26.93 -10.14
CA GLN A 128 -14.95 -27.87 -10.02
C GLN A 128 -13.62 -27.18 -9.67
N GLU A 129 -13.24 -26.11 -10.36
CA GLU A 129 -12.04 -25.30 -10.01
C GLU A 129 -12.11 -24.77 -8.57
N SER A 130 -13.30 -24.37 -8.11
CA SER A 130 -13.48 -23.89 -6.73
C SER A 130 -13.29 -25.00 -5.71
N TRP A 131 -13.75 -26.22 -6.03
CA TRP A 131 -13.56 -27.41 -5.22
C TRP A 131 -12.09 -27.80 -5.16
N GLU A 132 -11.40 -27.81 -6.30
CA GLU A 132 -9.98 -28.11 -6.40
C GLU A 132 -9.14 -27.10 -5.61
N LYS A 133 -9.43 -25.80 -5.71
CA LYS A 133 -8.75 -24.76 -4.91
C LYS A 133 -8.96 -24.97 -3.41
N LYS A 134 -10.20 -25.24 -2.97
CA LYS A 134 -10.51 -25.50 -1.56
C LYS A 134 -9.79 -26.74 -1.06
N GLU A 135 -9.76 -27.80 -1.86
CA GLU A 135 -9.10 -29.05 -1.52
C GLU A 135 -7.58 -28.86 -1.45
N TYR A 136 -6.99 -28.14 -2.40
CA TYR A 136 -5.58 -27.77 -2.38
C TYR A 136 -5.22 -26.96 -1.11
N THR A 137 -6.02 -25.94 -0.76
CA THR A 137 -5.82 -25.17 0.48
C THR A 137 -5.92 -26.05 1.73
N ARG A 138 -6.86 -27.01 1.77
CA ARG A 138 -6.99 -27.95 2.90
C ARG A 138 -5.78 -28.87 3.04
N ARG A 139 -5.17 -29.28 1.91
CA ARG A 139 -3.98 -30.14 1.90
C ARG A 139 -2.70 -29.38 2.26
N GLN A 140 -2.52 -28.17 1.75
CA GLN A 140 -1.35 -27.32 2.00
C GLN A 140 -1.36 -26.69 3.40
N CYS A 141 -2.53 -26.35 3.93
CA CYS A 141 -2.69 -25.79 5.26
C CYS A 141 -3.59 -26.72 6.09
N PRO A 142 -3.06 -27.83 6.63
CA PRO A 142 -3.80 -28.59 7.63
C PRO A 142 -4.15 -27.61 8.76
N LYS A 143 -5.43 -27.57 9.15
CA LYS A 143 -5.93 -26.68 10.20
C LYS A 143 -5.04 -26.86 11.43
N ARG A 144 -4.11 -25.93 11.66
CA ARG A 144 -3.24 -25.96 12.84
C ARG A 144 -4.16 -25.94 14.05
N GLU A 145 -4.10 -27.00 14.86
CA GLU A 145 -4.82 -27.01 16.12
C GLU A 145 -4.31 -25.82 16.93
N LYS A 146 -5.19 -24.84 17.18
CA LYS A 146 -4.78 -23.68 17.98
C LYS A 146 -4.30 -24.20 19.31
N SER A 147 -3.09 -23.82 19.73
CA SER A 147 -2.51 -24.26 20.99
C SER A 147 -3.48 -23.96 22.13
N LYS A 148 -3.47 -24.80 23.18
CA LYS A 148 -4.33 -24.61 24.36
C LYS A 148 -4.18 -23.21 24.95
N VAL A 149 -2.95 -22.66 24.89
CA VAL A 149 -2.60 -21.29 25.30
C VAL A 149 -3.36 -20.24 24.49
N VAL A 150 -3.38 -20.32 23.17
CA VAL A 150 -4.13 -19.37 22.32
C VAL A 150 -5.64 -19.45 22.58
N ARG A 151 -6.18 -20.65 22.83
CA ARG A 151 -7.61 -20.80 23.20
C ARG A 151 -7.90 -20.18 24.56
N PHE A 152 -7.01 -20.38 25.53
CA PHE A 152 -7.12 -19.83 26.88
C PHE A 152 -7.07 -18.30 26.88
N HIS A 153 -6.06 -17.68 26.24
CA HIS A 153 -6.00 -16.22 26.12
C HIS A 153 -7.20 -15.65 25.37
N ARG A 154 -7.71 -16.34 24.34
CA ARG A 154 -8.91 -15.90 23.63
C ARG A 154 -10.16 -15.98 24.51
N ALA A 155 -10.27 -16.98 25.39
CA ALA A 155 -11.35 -17.09 26.36
C ALA A 155 -11.26 -15.98 27.42
N ILE A 156 -10.07 -15.68 27.94
CA ILE A 156 -9.83 -14.56 28.85
C ILE A 156 -10.21 -13.24 28.19
N ALA A 157 -9.73 -12.98 26.97
CA ALA A 157 -10.03 -11.75 26.24
C ALA A 157 -11.54 -11.60 25.95
N ALA A 158 -12.22 -12.70 25.63
CA ALA A 158 -13.67 -12.69 25.44
C ALA A 158 -14.41 -12.38 26.76
N TYR A 159 -13.97 -12.98 27.87
CA TYR A 159 -14.53 -12.73 29.19
C TYR A 159 -14.31 -11.27 29.64
N ALA A 160 -13.10 -10.74 29.44
CA ALA A 160 -12.79 -9.34 29.73
C ALA A 160 -13.69 -8.38 28.94
N ARG A 161 -13.92 -8.63 27.63
CA ARG A 161 -14.84 -7.82 26.81
C ARG A 161 -16.28 -7.86 27.33
N LEU A 162 -16.77 -9.03 27.71
CA LEU A 162 -18.11 -9.18 28.26
C LEU A 162 -18.23 -8.43 29.60
N ARG A 163 -17.22 -8.52 30.46
CA ARG A 163 -17.17 -7.81 31.73
C ARG A 163 -17.17 -6.30 31.53
N ILE A 164 -16.33 -5.78 30.63
CA ILE A 164 -16.27 -4.36 30.30
C ILE A 164 -17.62 -3.89 29.74
N SER A 165 -18.25 -4.67 28.85
CA SER A 165 -19.57 -4.31 28.30
C SER A 165 -20.70 -4.32 29.33
N ALA A 166 -20.51 -4.97 30.48
CA ALA A 166 -21.48 -5.03 31.57
C ALA A 166 -21.21 -4.00 32.68
N MET A 167 -20.10 -3.24 32.61
CA MET A 167 -19.78 -2.18 33.55
C MET A 167 -20.55 -0.89 33.22
N ASP A 168 -20.77 -0.06 34.23
CA ASP A 168 -21.30 1.27 34.03
C ASP A 168 -20.33 2.13 33.21
N PRO A 169 -20.83 3.03 32.35
CA PRO A 169 -20.00 3.79 31.41
C PRO A 169 -18.95 4.68 32.10
N VAL A 170 -19.20 5.07 33.36
CA VAL A 170 -18.23 5.83 34.19
C VAL A 170 -17.04 4.95 34.58
N ASP A 171 -17.27 3.70 34.94
CA ASP A 171 -16.23 2.73 35.30
C ASP A 171 -15.44 2.28 34.07
N GLN A 172 -16.07 2.21 32.89
CA GLN A 172 -15.39 1.92 31.63
C GLN A 172 -14.36 3.01 31.28
N LEU A 173 -14.71 4.29 31.50
CA LEU A 173 -13.81 5.42 31.30
C LEU A 173 -12.61 5.38 32.26
N HIS A 174 -12.86 5.05 33.54
CA HIS A 174 -11.78 4.92 34.51
C HIS A 174 -10.83 3.76 34.19
N TYR A 175 -11.36 2.63 33.70
CA TYR A 175 -10.56 1.48 33.27
C TYR A 175 -9.70 1.80 32.03
N GLN A 176 -10.22 2.58 31.07
CA GLN A 176 -9.46 3.02 29.90
C GLN A 176 -8.35 4.02 30.23
N LEU A 177 -8.55 4.84 31.28
CA LEU A 177 -7.55 5.82 31.72
C LEU A 177 -6.45 5.18 32.56
N SER A 178 -6.75 4.15 33.35
CA SER A 178 -5.74 3.45 34.15
C SER A 178 -4.71 2.67 33.32
N ASP A 179 -5.06 2.24 32.10
CA ASP A 179 -4.12 1.54 31.21
C ASP A 179 -3.11 2.48 30.52
N VAL A 180 -3.25 3.81 30.67
CA VAL A 180 -2.40 4.83 30.02
C VAL A 180 -1.31 5.36 30.95
N GLU A 181 -1.39 5.12 32.27
CA GLU A 181 -0.48 5.68 33.27
C GLU A 181 0.76 4.81 33.59
N ASP A 182 0.89 3.63 32.98
CA ASP A 182 1.96 2.65 33.26
C ASP A 182 3.05 2.53 32.17
N ASP A 183 3.13 3.47 31.20
CA ASP A 183 4.22 3.60 30.20
C ASP A 183 5.07 4.87 30.43
#